data_AF-A0A7S0ABF1-F1
#
_entry.id   AF-A0A7S0ABF1-F1
#
_cell.length_a   1.000
_cell.length_b   1.000
_cell.length_c   1.000
_cell.angle_alpha   90.00
_cell.angle_beta   90.00
_cell.angle_gamma   90.00
#
_symmetry.space_group_name_H-M   'P 1'
#
loop_
_entity.id
_entity.type
_entity.pdbx_description
1 polymer ?
#
loop_
_entity_poly.entity_id
_entity_poly.type
_entity_poly.pdbx_seq_one_letter_code
_entity_poly.pdbx_strand_id
1 'polypeptide(L)'
;MMEKSDAPFHISPSFLLEEFGADPHGLLLIPCLAGWVLVYIHCYRNGGIEAFARSSSVHQAHAIIVCALSAISLYHDDDEKFSESIPILFSTSYFVMDFVDCLIRIDGMFLVHAMTALALGCCAYVSGPFRTVRLMSRGYMVEMSNIQLHRWKRTKTRKDFAILVAVFTATRIIYLPAFILREVAGIIGMRTVVFGILLLLQCLQIGWWVKMVDMLLCYKTKVGKMEDTLYSTESAQEKKKL
;
A
#
# COMPACT_ATOMS: atom_id res chain seq x y z
N MET A 1 -6.88 -36.27 0.44
CA MET A 1 -5.64 -36.27 1.25
C MET A 1 -4.59 -35.58 0.38
N MET A 2 -4.36 -34.28 0.58
CA MET A 2 -3.38 -33.52 -0.21
C MET A 2 -1.98 -33.80 0.35
N GLU A 3 -1.10 -34.33 -0.48
CA GLU A 3 0.30 -34.53 -0.17
C GLU A 3 0.96 -33.17 0.10
N LYS A 4 1.45 -32.96 1.32
CA LYS A 4 2.25 -31.77 1.65
C LYS A 4 3.60 -31.95 0.96
N SER A 5 3.81 -31.24 -0.14
CA SER A 5 5.13 -31.08 -0.73
C SER A 5 5.97 -30.20 0.19
N ASP A 6 6.91 -30.81 0.91
CA ASP A 6 7.89 -30.12 1.77
C ASP A 6 9.11 -29.60 0.98
N ALA A 7 9.06 -29.58 -0.35
CA ALA A 7 10.16 -29.09 -1.16
C ALA A 7 10.28 -27.55 -1.01
N PRO A 8 11.48 -27.02 -0.70
CA PRO A 8 11.70 -25.58 -0.65
C PRO A 8 11.42 -24.96 -2.02
N PHE A 9 10.56 -23.95 -2.04
CA PHE A 9 10.11 -23.26 -3.26
C PHE A 9 11.28 -22.50 -3.89
N HIS A 10 11.96 -23.13 -4.86
CA HIS A 10 13.11 -22.54 -5.57
C HIS A 10 12.63 -21.87 -6.86
N ILE A 11 12.45 -20.55 -6.84
CA ILE A 11 12.03 -19.77 -8.01
C ILE A 11 13.27 -19.44 -8.85
N SER A 12 13.42 -20.04 -10.03
CA SER A 12 14.43 -19.58 -11.00
C SER A 12 13.92 -18.38 -11.81
N PRO A 13 14.78 -17.48 -12.29
CA PRO A 13 14.37 -16.40 -13.18
C PRO A 13 13.71 -16.88 -14.48
N SER A 14 14.13 -18.03 -15.01
CA SER A 14 13.53 -18.64 -16.20
C SER A 14 12.10 -19.12 -15.95
N PHE A 15 11.83 -19.66 -14.75
CA PHE A 15 10.48 -20.07 -14.34
C PHE A 15 9.51 -18.90 -14.31
N LEU A 16 9.95 -17.71 -13.84
CA LEU A 16 9.12 -16.51 -13.88
C LEU A 16 8.74 -16.14 -15.31
N LEU A 17 9.69 -16.14 -16.25
CA LEU A 17 9.42 -15.78 -17.65
C LEU A 17 8.45 -16.76 -18.34
N GLU A 18 8.56 -18.05 -18.03
CA GLU A 18 7.65 -19.08 -18.54
C GLU A 18 6.24 -18.91 -17.98
N GLU A 19 6.09 -18.70 -16.66
CA GLU A 19 4.78 -18.49 -16.02
C GLU A 19 4.10 -17.18 -16.47
N PHE A 20 4.86 -16.09 -16.60
CA PHE A 20 4.33 -14.82 -17.13
C PHE A 20 3.92 -14.92 -18.61
N GLY A 21 4.59 -15.78 -19.39
CA GLY A 21 4.25 -16.03 -20.79
C GLY A 21 3.05 -16.96 -20.99
N ALA A 22 2.76 -17.82 -20.00
CA ALA A 22 1.67 -18.79 -20.06
C ALA A 22 0.32 -18.24 -19.58
N ASP A 23 0.31 -17.28 -18.64
CA ASP A 23 -0.92 -16.61 -18.19
C ASP A 23 -1.39 -15.60 -19.27
N PRO A 24 -2.62 -15.73 -19.84
CA PRO A 24 -3.15 -14.78 -20.82
C PRO A 24 -3.20 -13.34 -20.28
N HIS A 25 -3.26 -13.16 -18.95
CA HIS A 25 -3.21 -11.85 -18.32
C HIS A 25 -1.80 -11.27 -18.22
N GLY A 26 -0.74 -12.07 -18.37
CA GLY A 26 0.64 -11.59 -18.28
C GLY A 26 0.97 -10.47 -19.27
N LEU A 27 0.29 -10.47 -20.43
CA LEU A 27 0.37 -9.40 -21.42
C LEU A 27 -0.13 -8.05 -20.90
N LEU A 28 -0.98 -8.01 -19.86
CA LEU A 28 -1.44 -6.77 -19.22
C LEU A 28 -0.32 -6.05 -18.46
N LEU A 29 0.79 -6.74 -18.12
CA LEU A 29 1.94 -6.10 -17.48
C LEU A 29 2.51 -4.96 -18.34
N ILE A 30 2.56 -5.16 -19.66
CA ILE A 30 3.12 -4.19 -20.62
C ILE A 30 2.34 -2.86 -20.61
N PRO A 31 1.02 -2.84 -20.87
CA PRO A 31 0.26 -1.59 -20.84
C PRO A 31 0.18 -0.98 -19.44
N CYS A 32 0.10 -1.77 -18.36
CA CYS A 32 0.12 -1.24 -17.00
C CYS A 32 1.45 -0.55 -16.68
N LEU A 33 2.59 -1.17 -17.01
CA LEU A 33 3.91 -0.60 -16.80
C LEU A 33 4.14 0.64 -17.67
N ALA A 34 3.76 0.58 -18.95
CA ALA A 34 3.84 1.73 -19.85
C ALA A 34 3.05 2.93 -19.30
N GLY A 35 1.84 2.71 -18.78
CA GLY A 35 1.04 3.74 -18.13
C GLY A 35 1.76 4.39 -16.95
N TRP A 36 2.32 3.58 -16.05
CA TRP A 36 3.05 4.11 -14.88
C TRP A 36 4.37 4.81 -15.24
N VAL A 37 5.08 4.33 -16.27
CA VAL A 37 6.27 5.00 -16.82
C VAL A 37 5.89 6.39 -17.35
N LEU A 38 4.79 6.50 -18.10
CA LEU A 38 4.31 7.81 -18.59
C LEU A 38 3.95 8.76 -17.46
N VAL A 39 3.26 8.27 -16.42
CA VAL A 39 2.94 9.06 -15.21
C VAL A 39 4.22 9.51 -14.51
N TYR A 40 5.20 8.63 -14.36
CA TYR A 40 6.50 8.94 -13.74
C TYR A 40 7.26 10.01 -14.52
N ILE A 41 7.42 9.84 -15.84
CA ILE A 41 8.06 10.83 -16.73
C ILE A 41 7.34 12.17 -16.64
N HIS A 42 6.01 12.16 -16.65
CA HIS A 42 5.22 13.39 -16.51
C HIS A 42 5.48 14.10 -15.17
N CYS A 43 5.50 13.38 -14.06
CA CYS A 43 5.82 13.95 -12.76
C CYS A 43 7.24 14.54 -12.76
N TYR A 44 8.23 13.75 -13.20
CA TYR A 44 9.63 14.15 -13.23
C TYR A 44 9.86 15.43 -14.06
N ARG A 45 9.24 15.53 -15.24
CA ARG A 45 9.34 16.72 -16.10
C ARG A 45 8.75 17.98 -15.47
N ASN A 46 7.71 17.85 -14.65
CA ASN A 46 6.97 18.99 -14.09
C ASN A 46 7.40 19.39 -12.67
N GLY A 47 8.10 18.52 -11.94
CA GLY A 47 8.50 18.82 -10.56
C GLY A 47 9.86 18.23 -10.12
N GLY A 48 10.62 17.64 -11.03
CA GLY A 48 11.93 17.05 -10.76
C GLY A 48 11.89 15.72 -10.03
N ILE A 49 13.03 15.36 -9.41
CA ILE A 49 13.30 14.04 -8.84
C ILE A 49 12.34 13.63 -7.70
N GLU A 50 11.74 14.58 -6.98
CA GLU A 50 10.83 14.28 -5.86
C GLU A 50 9.34 14.32 -6.26
N ALA A 51 9.04 14.66 -7.52
CA ALA A 51 7.67 14.95 -7.95
C ALA A 51 6.75 13.73 -7.85
N PHE A 52 7.24 12.56 -8.25
CA PHE A 52 6.46 11.33 -8.21
C PHE A 52 6.10 10.98 -6.75
N ALA A 53 7.09 10.89 -5.86
CA ALA A 53 6.92 10.59 -4.44
C ALA A 53 6.07 11.61 -3.66
N ARG A 54 6.02 12.87 -4.12
CA ARG A 54 5.19 13.92 -3.48
C ARG A 54 3.79 14.01 -4.08
N SER A 55 3.52 13.35 -5.20
CA SER A 55 2.25 13.47 -5.91
C SER A 55 1.13 12.70 -5.21
N SER A 56 0.44 13.37 -4.29
CA SER A 56 -0.71 12.79 -3.58
C SER A 56 -1.83 12.32 -4.52
N SER A 57 -1.96 12.91 -5.71
CA SER A 57 -2.95 12.50 -6.70
C SER A 57 -2.59 11.15 -7.34
N VAL A 58 -1.31 10.93 -7.63
CA VAL A 58 -0.82 9.67 -8.22
C VAL A 58 -1.04 8.50 -7.25
N HIS A 59 -0.61 8.65 -6.00
CA HIS A 59 -0.79 7.63 -4.98
C HIS A 59 -2.26 7.35 -4.65
N GLN A 60 -3.11 8.39 -4.63
CA GLN A 60 -4.56 8.20 -4.47
C GLN A 60 -5.18 7.48 -5.67
N ALA A 61 -4.78 7.81 -6.89
CA ALA A 61 -5.30 7.15 -8.08
C ALA A 61 -4.96 5.66 -8.06
N HIS A 62 -3.72 5.30 -7.73
CA HIS A 62 -3.32 3.91 -7.52
C HIS A 62 -4.19 3.23 -6.46
N ALA A 63 -4.28 3.81 -5.26
CA ALA A 63 -5.04 3.24 -4.14
C ALA A 63 -6.52 3.04 -4.48
N ILE A 64 -7.17 4.01 -5.14
CA ILE A 64 -8.57 3.92 -5.56
C ILE A 64 -8.76 2.80 -6.58
N ILE A 65 -7.93 2.78 -7.63
CA ILE A 65 -8.06 1.80 -8.71
C ILE A 65 -7.78 0.39 -8.17
N VAL A 66 -6.71 0.20 -7.39
CA VAL A 66 -6.39 -1.12 -6.85
C VAL A 66 -7.45 -1.61 -5.86
N CYS A 67 -8.02 -0.73 -5.02
CA CYS A 67 -9.14 -1.11 -4.15
C CYS A 67 -10.38 -1.50 -4.96
N ALA A 68 -10.69 -0.78 -6.04
CA ALA A 68 -11.83 -1.10 -6.90
C ALA A 68 -11.65 -2.44 -7.61
N LEU A 69 -10.50 -2.67 -8.25
CA LEU A 69 -10.19 -3.94 -8.90
C LEU A 69 -10.18 -5.10 -7.90
N SER A 70 -9.64 -4.88 -6.70
CA SER A 70 -9.62 -5.88 -5.63
C SER A 70 -11.01 -6.18 -5.09
N ALA A 71 -11.88 -5.18 -4.96
CA ALA A 71 -13.27 -5.39 -4.56
C ALA A 71 -14.05 -6.19 -5.61
N ILE A 72 -13.84 -5.92 -6.90
CA ILE A 72 -14.45 -6.69 -8.01
C ILE A 72 -13.95 -8.13 -8.00
N SER A 73 -12.64 -8.31 -7.84
CA SER A 73 -12.00 -9.62 -7.66
C SER A 73 -12.64 -10.40 -6.50
N LEU A 74 -12.75 -9.79 -5.32
CA LEU A 74 -13.34 -10.45 -4.15
C LEU A 74 -14.85 -10.68 -4.27
N TYR A 75 -15.56 -9.83 -5.02
CA TYR A 75 -16.99 -9.99 -5.25
C TYR A 75 -17.30 -11.21 -6.12
N HIS A 76 -16.51 -11.41 -7.18
CA HIS A 76 -16.70 -12.55 -8.07
C HIS A 76 -16.15 -13.85 -7.50
N ASP A 77 -15.09 -13.76 -6.71
CA ASP A 77 -14.37 -14.90 -6.10
C ASP A 77 -14.03 -16.04 -7.08
N ASP A 78 -13.87 -15.70 -8.36
CA ASP A 78 -13.72 -16.64 -9.47
C ASP A 78 -12.81 -16.03 -10.55
N ASP A 79 -11.67 -16.66 -10.82
CA ASP A 79 -10.67 -16.15 -11.77
C ASP A 79 -11.13 -16.25 -13.24
N GLU A 80 -12.12 -17.10 -13.53
CA GLU A 80 -12.73 -17.15 -14.86
C GLU A 80 -13.63 -15.92 -15.12
N LYS A 81 -14.20 -15.33 -14.06
CA LYS A 81 -15.04 -14.11 -14.15
C LYS A 81 -14.21 -12.84 -14.00
N PHE A 82 -13.35 -12.81 -12.99
CA PHE A 82 -12.44 -11.70 -12.74
C PHE A 82 -11.16 -12.18 -12.05
N SER A 83 -10.12 -12.35 -12.86
CA SER A 83 -8.81 -12.80 -12.41
C SER A 83 -8.16 -11.83 -11.42
N GLU A 84 -7.68 -12.37 -10.30
CA GLU A 84 -6.84 -11.62 -9.36
C GLU A 84 -5.52 -11.15 -9.99
N SER A 85 -5.07 -11.76 -11.10
CA SER A 85 -3.90 -11.30 -11.85
C SER A 85 -4.05 -9.83 -12.28
N ILE A 86 -5.27 -9.34 -12.53
CA ILE A 86 -5.51 -7.96 -12.97
C ILE A 86 -5.07 -6.92 -11.92
N PRO A 87 -5.60 -6.91 -10.67
CA PRO A 87 -5.13 -5.99 -9.64
C PRO A 87 -3.65 -6.20 -9.27
N ILE A 88 -3.16 -7.45 -9.29
CA ILE A 88 -1.74 -7.74 -9.03
C ILE A 88 -0.85 -7.06 -10.06
N LEU A 89 -1.10 -7.23 -11.35
CA LEU A 89 -0.29 -6.66 -12.42
C LEU A 89 -0.34 -5.13 -12.41
N PHE A 90 -1.54 -4.55 -12.26
CA PHE A 90 -1.69 -3.09 -12.13
C PHE A 90 -0.86 -2.52 -10.99
N SER A 91 -0.90 -3.15 -9.81
CA SER A 91 -0.17 -2.67 -8.64
C SER A 91 1.32 -3.01 -8.68
N THR A 92 1.70 -4.15 -9.26
CA THR A 92 3.11 -4.54 -9.41
C THR A 92 3.81 -3.56 -10.35
N SER A 93 3.19 -3.19 -11.47
CA SER A 93 3.70 -2.14 -12.36
C SER A 93 3.91 -0.80 -11.65
N TYR A 94 3.00 -0.41 -10.75
CA TYR A 94 3.17 0.78 -9.92
C TYR A 94 4.41 0.66 -9.01
N PHE A 95 4.55 -0.46 -8.30
CA PHE A 95 5.68 -0.66 -7.39
C PHE A 95 7.02 -0.83 -8.10
N VAL A 96 7.04 -1.24 -9.38
CA VAL A 96 8.27 -1.19 -10.20
C VAL A 96 8.72 0.26 -10.34
N MET A 97 7.79 1.19 -10.63
CA MET A 97 8.12 2.61 -10.72
C MET A 97 8.50 3.20 -9.37
N ASP A 98 7.81 2.81 -8.30
CA ASP A 98 8.14 3.22 -6.92
C ASP A 98 9.56 2.75 -6.51
N PHE A 99 9.93 1.52 -6.88
CA PHE A 99 11.28 1.00 -6.67
C PHE A 99 12.35 1.80 -7.43
N VAL A 100 12.11 2.10 -8.72
CA VAL A 100 13.02 2.92 -9.55
C VAL A 100 13.16 4.33 -8.96
N ASP A 101 12.05 4.96 -8.58
CA ASP A 101 12.02 6.27 -7.93
C ASP A 101 12.82 6.27 -6.62
N CYS A 102 12.64 5.24 -5.78
CA CYS A 102 13.37 5.11 -4.52
C CYS A 102 14.88 4.90 -4.72
N LEU A 103 15.31 4.15 -5.74
CA LEU A 103 16.72 4.01 -6.09
C LEU A 103 17.33 5.34 -6.51
N ILE A 104 16.62 6.10 -7.35
CA ILE A 104 17.06 7.40 -7.84
C ILE A 104 17.16 8.42 -6.69
N ARG A 105 16.21 8.40 -5.75
CA ARG A 105 16.21 9.28 -4.56
C ARG A 105 17.09 8.79 -3.41
N ILE A 106 17.62 7.56 -3.48
CA ILE A 106 18.39 6.90 -2.41
C ILE A 106 17.57 6.84 -1.10
N ASP A 107 16.27 6.56 -1.22
CA ASP A 107 15.34 6.49 -0.10
C ASP A 107 15.20 5.06 0.42
N GLY A 108 16.08 4.66 1.35
CA GLY A 108 16.18 3.28 1.80
C GLY A 108 14.91 2.72 2.45
N MET A 109 14.16 3.54 3.21
CA MET A 109 12.94 3.08 3.87
C MET A 109 11.84 2.76 2.85
N PHE A 110 11.64 3.65 1.88
CA PHE A 110 10.66 3.43 0.82
C PHE A 110 11.12 2.36 -0.19
N LEU A 111 12.42 2.21 -0.39
CA LEU A 111 12.97 1.11 -1.19
C LEU A 111 12.61 -0.26 -0.61
N VAL A 112 12.76 -0.45 0.71
CA VAL A 112 12.36 -1.71 1.39
C VAL A 112 10.86 -1.95 1.25
N HIS A 113 10.04 -0.90 1.34
CA HIS A 113 8.60 -1.01 1.12
C HIS A 113 8.28 -1.47 -0.31
N ALA A 114 8.84 -0.81 -1.32
CA ALA A 114 8.64 -1.15 -2.72
C ALA A 114 9.11 -2.58 -3.04
N MET A 115 10.28 -2.98 -2.53
CA MET A 115 10.79 -4.36 -2.67
C MET A 115 9.85 -5.39 -2.04
N THR A 116 9.34 -5.12 -0.85
CA THR A 116 8.41 -6.03 -0.16
C THR A 116 7.10 -6.17 -0.93
N ALA A 117 6.57 -5.05 -1.42
CA ALA A 117 5.34 -5.04 -2.23
C ALA A 117 5.51 -5.79 -3.56
N LEU A 118 6.65 -5.59 -4.24
CA LEU A 118 7.00 -6.34 -5.45
C LEU A 118 7.15 -7.83 -5.17
N ALA A 119 7.87 -8.21 -4.12
CA ALA A 119 8.06 -9.61 -3.76
C ALA A 119 6.72 -10.30 -3.47
N LEU A 120 5.84 -9.67 -2.69
CA LEU A 120 4.50 -10.21 -2.41
C LEU A 120 3.64 -10.31 -3.68
N GLY A 121 3.65 -9.28 -4.53
CA GLY A 121 2.92 -9.29 -5.80
C GLY A 121 3.38 -10.40 -6.74
N CYS A 122 4.70 -10.53 -6.95
CA CYS A 122 5.28 -11.58 -7.76
C CYS A 122 5.00 -12.98 -7.20
N CYS A 123 5.20 -13.19 -5.89
CA CYS A 123 4.91 -14.47 -5.25
C CYS A 123 3.44 -14.85 -5.40
N ALA A 124 2.53 -13.91 -5.18
CA ALA A 124 1.10 -14.17 -5.30
C ALA A 124 0.67 -14.43 -6.75
N TYR A 125 1.28 -13.77 -7.72
CA TYR A 125 1.01 -14.00 -9.14
C TYR A 125 1.33 -15.44 -9.56
N VAL A 126 2.51 -15.94 -9.19
CA VAL A 126 3.03 -17.24 -9.66
C VAL A 126 2.55 -18.44 -8.83
N SER A 127 1.98 -18.21 -7.65
CA SER A 127 1.65 -19.29 -6.72
C SER A 127 0.14 -19.52 -6.64
N GLY A 128 -0.30 -20.70 -7.12
CA GLY A 128 -1.70 -21.14 -7.04
C GLY A 128 -2.33 -20.97 -5.65
N PRO A 129 -1.71 -21.45 -4.55
CA PRO A 129 -2.25 -21.29 -3.21
C PRO A 129 -2.51 -19.85 -2.79
N PHE A 130 -1.69 -18.89 -3.23
CA PHE A 130 -1.90 -17.47 -2.93
C PHE A 130 -3.07 -16.87 -3.73
N ARG A 131 -3.24 -17.28 -4.99
CA ARG A 131 -4.37 -16.87 -5.83
C ARG A 131 -5.70 -17.45 -5.34
N THR A 132 -5.71 -18.71 -4.88
CA THR A 132 -6.92 -19.36 -4.36
C THR A 132 -7.53 -18.60 -3.18
N VAL A 133 -6.71 -18.00 -2.31
CA VAL A 133 -7.20 -17.24 -1.16
C VAL A 133 -7.41 -15.75 -1.47
N ARG A 134 -7.18 -15.35 -2.73
CA ARG A 134 -7.15 -13.96 -3.18
C ARG A 134 -6.26 -13.08 -2.32
N LEU A 135 -5.02 -13.54 -2.10
CA LEU A 135 -4.11 -12.94 -1.12
C LEU A 135 -3.92 -11.44 -1.37
N MET A 136 -3.68 -11.07 -2.63
CA MET A 136 -3.35 -9.70 -2.96
C MET A 136 -4.57 -8.81 -2.99
N SER A 137 -5.72 -9.27 -3.48
CA SER A 137 -6.96 -8.50 -3.49
C SER A 137 -7.38 -8.18 -2.05
N ARG A 138 -7.31 -9.14 -1.14
CA ARG A 138 -7.53 -8.91 0.30
C ARG A 138 -6.49 -7.96 0.86
N GLY A 139 -5.22 -8.18 0.54
CA GLY A 139 -4.12 -7.29 0.92
C GLY A 139 -4.36 -5.83 0.50
N TYR A 140 -4.74 -5.59 -0.75
CA TYR A 140 -4.95 -4.25 -1.32
C TYR A 140 -6.15 -3.51 -0.71
N MET A 141 -7.12 -4.19 -0.09
CA MET A 141 -8.19 -3.51 0.65
C MET A 141 -7.66 -2.63 1.80
N VAL A 142 -6.44 -2.88 2.29
CA VAL A 142 -5.82 -2.02 3.31
C VAL A 142 -5.47 -0.61 2.78
N GLU A 143 -5.33 -0.46 1.46
CA GLU A 143 -5.06 0.81 0.78
C GLU A 143 -6.22 1.81 0.90
N MET A 144 -7.42 1.37 1.29
CA MET A 144 -8.53 2.28 1.63
C MET A 144 -8.15 3.32 2.69
N SER A 145 -7.26 2.95 3.62
CA SER A 145 -6.73 3.88 4.63
C SER A 145 -5.81 4.94 4.03
N ASN A 146 -5.08 4.64 2.94
CA ASN A 146 -4.20 5.59 2.25
C ASN A 146 -5.00 6.68 1.52
N ILE A 147 -6.18 6.34 0.98
CA ILE A 147 -7.11 7.33 0.42
C ILE A 147 -7.47 8.38 1.49
N GLN A 148 -7.81 7.93 2.71
CA GLN A 148 -8.12 8.85 3.81
C GLN A 148 -6.88 9.61 4.31
N LEU A 149 -5.69 8.99 4.23
CA LEU A 149 -4.43 9.64 4.62
C LEU A 149 -4.16 10.86 3.74
N HIS A 150 -4.29 10.71 2.42
CA HIS A 150 -4.09 11.82 1.50
C HIS A 150 -5.17 12.89 1.62
N ARG A 151 -6.42 12.49 1.86
CA ARG A 151 -7.50 13.42 2.18
C ARG A 151 -7.16 14.27 3.41
N TRP A 152 -6.75 13.64 4.51
CA TRP A 152 -6.34 14.35 5.72
C TRP A 152 -5.08 15.20 5.49
N LYS A 153 -4.08 14.72 4.72
CA LYS A 153 -2.90 15.51 4.39
C LYS A 153 -3.26 16.82 3.69
N ARG A 154 -4.32 16.84 2.88
CA ARG A 154 -4.80 18.04 2.18
C ARG A 154 -5.63 18.96 3.08
N THR A 155 -6.54 18.41 3.88
CA THR A 155 -7.50 19.23 4.63
C THR A 155 -7.03 19.59 6.04
N LYS A 156 -6.17 18.76 6.64
CA LYS A 156 -5.65 18.89 8.02
C LYS A 156 -6.74 19.06 9.09
N THR A 157 -7.96 18.60 8.83
CA THR A 157 -9.07 18.71 9.80
C THR A 157 -9.06 17.54 10.78
N ARG A 158 -9.53 17.80 12.02
CA ARG A 158 -9.70 16.74 13.04
C ARG A 158 -10.69 15.66 12.58
N LYS A 159 -11.73 16.06 11.86
CA LYS A 159 -12.76 15.14 11.33
C LYS A 159 -12.14 14.17 10.32
N ASP A 160 -11.38 14.67 9.35
CA ASP A 160 -10.74 13.79 8.36
C ASP A 160 -9.66 12.92 9.02
N PHE A 161 -8.96 13.43 10.05
CA PHE A 161 -8.02 12.62 10.83
C PHE A 161 -8.73 11.49 11.59
N ALA A 162 -9.86 11.77 12.24
CA ALA A 162 -10.65 10.76 12.94
C ALA A 162 -11.19 9.68 11.99
N ILE A 163 -11.65 10.08 10.79
CA ILE A 163 -12.04 9.15 9.73
C ILE A 163 -10.86 8.28 9.29
N LEU A 164 -9.68 8.88 9.09
CA LEU A 164 -8.46 8.14 8.79
C LEU A 164 -8.13 7.11 9.89
N VAL A 165 -8.15 7.50 11.17
CA VAL A 165 -7.88 6.56 12.28
C VAL A 165 -8.89 5.43 12.31
N ALA A 166 -10.18 5.72 12.12
CA ALA A 166 -11.23 4.70 12.09
C ALA A 166 -11.03 3.71 10.93
N VAL A 167 -10.79 4.19 9.71
CA VAL A 167 -10.56 3.35 8.53
C VAL A 167 -9.26 2.55 8.67
N PHE A 168 -8.17 3.17 9.15
CA PHE A 168 -6.91 2.48 9.42
C PHE A 168 -7.09 1.35 10.44
N THR A 169 -7.84 1.60 11.51
CA THR A 169 -8.15 0.59 12.53
C THR A 169 -8.92 -0.57 11.92
N ALA A 170 -9.99 -0.29 11.18
CA ALA A 170 -10.81 -1.31 10.55
C ALA A 170 -10.00 -2.18 9.56
N THR A 171 -9.22 -1.57 8.68
CA THR A 171 -8.55 -2.30 7.59
C THR A 171 -7.21 -2.91 7.99
N ARG A 172 -6.37 -2.19 8.75
CA ARG A 172 -4.99 -2.63 9.07
C ARG A 172 -4.84 -3.26 10.45
N ILE A 173 -5.72 -2.97 11.41
CA ILE A 173 -5.61 -3.53 12.77
C ILE A 173 -6.59 -4.68 13.00
N ILE A 174 -7.80 -4.60 12.44
CA ILE A 174 -8.81 -5.65 12.61
C ILE A 174 -8.80 -6.62 11.43
N TYR A 175 -9.04 -6.10 10.21
CA TYR A 175 -9.19 -6.93 9.03
C TYR A 175 -7.91 -7.69 8.64
N LEU A 176 -6.77 -6.99 8.53
CA LEU A 176 -5.51 -7.60 8.07
C LEU A 176 -5.07 -8.79 8.96
N PRO A 177 -5.02 -8.69 10.31
CA PRO A 177 -4.73 -9.85 11.16
C PRO A 177 -5.74 -10.98 11.04
N ALA A 178 -7.04 -10.66 10.99
CA ALA A 178 -8.08 -11.68 10.86
C ALA A 178 -7.92 -12.46 9.55
N PHE A 179 -7.59 -11.76 8.46
CA PHE A 179 -7.28 -12.37 7.17
C PHE A 179 -6.01 -13.22 7.22
N ILE A 180 -4.90 -12.71 7.77
CA ILE A 180 -3.63 -13.45 7.89
C ILE A 180 -3.82 -14.74 8.70
N LEU A 181 -4.54 -14.68 9.83
CA LEU A 181 -4.76 -15.84 10.69
C LEU A 181 -5.73 -16.86 10.08
N ARG A 182 -6.78 -16.41 9.39
CA ARG A 182 -7.79 -17.33 8.83
C ARG A 182 -7.31 -17.98 7.55
N GLU A 183 -6.88 -17.17 6.59
CA GLU A 183 -6.61 -17.64 5.23
C GLU A 183 -5.14 -18.04 5.08
N VAL A 184 -4.20 -17.18 5.52
CA VAL A 184 -2.77 -17.45 5.30
C VAL A 184 -2.28 -18.56 6.21
N ALA A 185 -2.54 -18.50 7.52
CA ALA A 185 -2.14 -19.58 8.42
C ALA A 185 -2.93 -20.87 8.19
N GLY A 186 -4.22 -20.77 7.82
CA GLY A 186 -5.11 -21.92 7.63
C GLY A 186 -4.87 -22.70 6.33
N ILE A 187 -4.60 -22.02 5.22
CA ILE A 187 -4.53 -22.63 3.89
C ILE A 187 -3.07 -22.76 3.41
N ILE A 188 -2.28 -21.71 3.57
CA ILE A 188 -0.90 -21.67 3.06
C ILE A 188 0.10 -22.19 4.11
N GLY A 189 -0.20 -21.93 5.39
CA GLY A 189 0.57 -22.40 6.53
C GLY A 189 1.50 -21.35 7.14
N MET A 190 1.69 -21.47 8.45
CA MET A 190 2.46 -20.52 9.27
C MET A 190 3.97 -20.53 9.02
N ARG A 191 4.51 -21.58 8.38
CA ARG A 191 5.95 -21.74 8.13
C ARG A 191 6.43 -21.04 6.85
N THR A 192 5.54 -20.37 6.13
CA THR A 192 5.92 -19.67 4.89
C THR A 192 6.61 -18.35 5.17
N VAL A 193 7.59 -18.00 4.32
CA VAL A 193 8.29 -16.70 4.40
C VAL A 193 7.29 -15.54 4.27
N VAL A 194 6.26 -15.70 3.42
CA VAL A 194 5.19 -14.72 3.24
C VAL A 194 4.46 -14.44 4.56
N PHE A 195 4.14 -15.47 5.35
CA PHE A 195 3.53 -15.27 6.67
C PHE A 195 4.43 -14.44 7.59
N GLY A 196 5.73 -14.71 7.61
CA GLY A 196 6.70 -13.91 8.38
C GLY A 196 6.76 -12.45 7.95
N ILE A 197 6.76 -12.18 6.63
CA ILE A 197 6.73 -10.81 6.08
C ILE A 197 5.44 -10.10 6.50
N LEU A 198 4.28 -10.76 6.39
CA LEU A 198 3.00 -10.18 6.76
C LEU A 198 2.91 -9.85 8.26
N LEU A 199 3.48 -10.70 9.13
CA LEU A 199 3.59 -10.43 10.56
C LEU A 199 4.48 -9.22 10.86
N LEU A 200 5.64 -9.11 10.20
CA LEU A 200 6.53 -7.97 10.37
C LEU A 200 5.84 -6.67 9.94
N LEU A 201 5.14 -6.69 8.81
CA LEU A 201 4.33 -5.56 8.35
C LEU A 201 3.23 -5.23 9.37
N GLN A 202 2.59 -6.22 9.98
CA GLN A 202 1.57 -6.00 11.01
C GLN A 202 2.13 -5.30 12.25
N CYS A 203 3.30 -5.69 12.73
CA CYS A 203 3.98 -5.00 13.83
C CYS A 203 4.23 -3.53 13.51
N LEU A 204 4.65 -3.23 12.28
CA LEU A 204 4.81 -1.86 11.81
C LEU A 204 3.48 -1.10 11.79
N GLN A 205 2.39 -1.71 11.34
CA GLN A 205 1.05 -1.08 11.34
C GLN A 205 0.57 -0.76 12.75
N ILE A 206 0.83 -1.63 13.73
CA ILE A 206 0.50 -1.40 15.14
C ILE A 206 1.26 -0.17 15.67
N GLY A 207 2.57 -0.07 15.37
CA GLY A 207 3.37 1.10 15.75
C GLY A 207 2.80 2.43 15.20
N TRP A 208 2.41 2.44 13.92
CA TRP A 208 1.76 3.61 13.30
C TRP A 208 0.39 3.91 13.92
N TRP A 209 -0.40 2.88 14.21
CA TRP A 209 -1.71 3.04 14.83
C TRP A 209 -1.62 3.67 16.22
N VAL A 210 -0.70 3.19 17.07
CA VAL A 210 -0.47 3.78 18.40
C VAL A 210 -0.15 5.27 18.29
N LYS A 211 0.73 5.65 17.36
CA LYS A 211 1.07 7.06 17.10
C LYS A 211 -0.14 7.87 16.62
N MET A 212 -0.99 7.30 15.76
CA MET A 212 -2.20 7.96 15.28
C MET A 212 -3.24 8.16 16.39
N VAL A 213 -3.41 7.17 17.27
CA VAL A 213 -4.29 7.26 18.44
C VAL A 213 -3.81 8.33 19.41
N ASP A 214 -2.51 8.35 19.74
CA ASP A 214 -1.92 9.40 20.57
C ASP A 214 -2.16 10.80 19.99
N MET A 215 -1.91 10.97 18.68
CA MET A 215 -2.20 12.21 17.98
C MET A 215 -3.69 12.60 18.03
N LEU A 216 -4.61 11.65 17.98
CA LEU A 216 -6.05 11.90 18.01
C LEU A 216 -6.53 12.36 19.39
N LEU A 217 -5.97 11.76 20.44
CA LEU A 217 -6.23 12.11 21.84
C LEU A 217 -5.63 13.48 22.18
N CYS A 218 -4.41 13.75 21.70
CA CYS A 218 -3.68 15.00 21.93
C CYS A 218 -4.00 16.12 20.91
N TYR A 219 -4.97 15.93 20.01
CA TYR A 219 -5.23 16.84 18.88
C TYR A 219 -5.54 18.29 19.32
N LYS A 220 -6.10 18.48 20.52
CA LYS A 220 -6.41 19.81 21.07
C LYS A 220 -5.19 20.57 21.61
N THR A 221 -4.09 19.89 21.95
CA THR A 221 -3.01 20.49 22.76
C THR A 221 -1.97 21.25 21.92
N LYS A 222 -1.94 21.06 20.59
CA LYS A 222 -0.92 21.66 19.70
C LYS A 222 -1.43 22.73 18.74
N VAL A 223 -2.70 22.70 18.33
CA VAL A 223 -3.25 23.73 17.42
C VAL A 223 -3.53 25.04 18.16
N GLY A 224 -4.12 24.97 19.37
CA GLY A 224 -4.33 26.15 20.22
C GLY A 224 -3.01 26.85 20.59
N LYS A 225 -1.94 26.09 20.87
CA LYS A 225 -0.62 26.68 21.15
C LYS A 225 -0.03 27.44 19.97
N MET A 226 -0.33 27.08 18.72
CA MET A 226 0.18 27.80 17.54
C MET A 226 -0.57 29.11 17.31
N GLU A 227 -1.89 29.11 17.50
CA GLU A 227 -2.72 30.33 17.45
C GLU A 227 -2.40 31.29 18.60
N ASP A 228 -2.27 30.80 19.83
CA ASP A 228 -1.90 31.62 20.98
C ASP A 228 -0.51 32.25 20.83
N THR A 229 0.43 31.55 20.21
CA THR A 229 1.77 32.10 19.94
C THR A 229 1.69 33.23 18.91
N LEU A 230 0.93 33.05 17.81
CA LEU A 230 0.75 34.07 16.76
C LEU A 230 0.10 35.35 17.30
N TYR A 231 -0.98 35.23 18.07
CA TYR A 231 -1.65 36.38 18.70
C TYR A 231 -0.78 37.08 19.76
N SER A 232 0.05 36.34 20.50
CA SER A 232 1.01 36.93 21.44
C SER A 232 2.13 37.72 20.74
N THR A 233 2.57 37.28 19.55
CA THR A 233 3.60 37.97 18.77
C THR A 233 3.07 39.23 18.08
N GLU A 234 1.84 39.22 17.57
CA GLU A 234 1.23 40.42 16.96
C GLU A 234 0.96 41.50 18.00
N SER A 235 0.38 41.15 19.15
CA SER A 235 0.13 42.10 20.24
C SER A 235 1.41 42.67 20.87
N ALA A 236 2.51 41.91 20.87
CA ALA A 236 3.82 42.39 21.32
C ALA A 236 4.51 43.30 20.29
N GLN A 237 4.27 43.11 18.99
CA GLN A 237 4.76 44.01 17.95
C GLN A 237 3.98 45.34 17.91
N GLU A 238 2.69 45.31 18.19
CA GLU A 238 1.84 46.50 18.20
C GLU A 238 2.17 47.44 19.38
N LYS A 239 2.49 46.89 20.57
CA LYS A 239 2.94 47.67 21.73
C LYS A 239 4.32 48.32 21.60
N LYS A 240 5.16 47.89 20.65
CA LYS A 240 6.48 48.50 20.39
C LYS A 240 6.42 49.66 19.40
N LYS A 241 5.27 49.91 18.78
CA LYS A 241 5.06 50.99 17.81
C LYS A 241 4.40 52.24 18.42
N LEU A 242 4.03 52.20 19.70
CA LEU A 242 3.55 53.31 20.51
C LEU A 242 4.64 53.72 21.51
#